data_AF-A0A098LM33-F1
#
_entry.id   AF-A0A098LM33-F1
#
_cell.length_a   1.000
_cell.length_b   1.000
_cell.length_c   1.000
_cell.angle_alpha   90.00
_cell.angle_beta   90.00
_cell.angle_gamma   90.00
#
_symmetry.space_group_name_H-M   'P 1'
#
loop_
_entity.id
_entity.type
_entity.pdbx_description
1 polymer ?
#
loop_
_entity_poly.entity_id
_entity_poly.type
_entity_poly.pdbx_seq_one_letter_code
_entity_poly.pdbx_strand_id
1 'polypeptide(L)'
;MKRQSWMSETYVKYTDIEIPMGQSRYGGPVMDLPVGLDHPEGLRFAGQFDLAQFSPFDKKGLLPKTGQLIFFADILNDTGKVIYADVPNSSLVRRIKEHEDNFFLGVLVDKIYADEESFADRFREAEDEWEQEHANKDGKIWDSFAGSDQSKIFGIYTHCQYGQEEIEQITFSDKLLLLQIGENGFNDEGVFSVLINREDLINRNFDNCEFAWGQS
;
A
#
# COMPACT_ATOMS: atom_id res chain seq x y z
N MET A 1 -18.83 4.18 20.18
CA MET A 1 -19.69 4.81 19.16
C MET A 1 -20.93 3.95 18.84
N LYS A 2 -22.10 4.56 18.58
CA LYS A 2 -23.27 3.87 17.99
C LYS A 2 -23.07 3.82 16.47
N ARG A 3 -23.58 2.79 15.80
CA ARG A 3 -23.48 2.63 14.35
C ARG A 3 -24.15 3.81 13.64
N GLN A 4 -23.45 4.42 12.68
CA GLN A 4 -23.97 5.54 11.89
C GLN A 4 -24.53 5.02 10.55
N SER A 5 -25.41 5.80 9.91
CA SER A 5 -26.13 5.37 8.70
C SER A 5 -25.23 5.14 7.48
N TRP A 6 -24.03 5.73 7.46
CA TRP A 6 -23.03 5.53 6.41
C TRP A 6 -22.13 4.31 6.64
N MET A 7 -22.17 3.68 7.83
CA MET A 7 -21.31 2.54 8.15
C MET A 7 -21.86 1.25 7.54
N SER A 8 -21.06 0.63 6.67
CA SER A 8 -21.32 -0.70 6.11
C SER A 8 -21.57 -1.76 7.21
N GLU A 9 -22.30 -2.83 6.88
CA GLU A 9 -22.52 -3.96 7.79
C GLU A 9 -21.23 -4.70 8.16
N THR A 10 -20.20 -4.57 7.33
CA THR A 10 -18.88 -5.15 7.57
C THR A 10 -18.05 -4.36 8.58
N TYR A 11 -18.47 -3.16 8.99
CA TYR A 11 -17.70 -2.34 9.91
C TYR A 11 -17.89 -2.83 11.36
N VAL A 12 -16.80 -3.28 11.95
CA VAL A 12 -16.77 -3.76 13.34
C VAL A 12 -15.76 -2.93 14.12
N LYS A 13 -16.06 -2.62 15.39
CA LYS A 13 -15.08 -1.94 16.23
C LYS A 13 -13.94 -2.88 16.54
N TYR A 14 -12.74 -2.34 16.60
CA TYR A 14 -11.57 -3.12 16.98
C TYR A 14 -11.67 -3.72 18.40
N THR A 15 -12.49 -3.15 19.29
CA THR A 15 -12.77 -3.68 20.64
C THR A 15 -13.65 -4.91 20.63
N ASP A 16 -14.38 -5.14 19.54
CA ASP A 16 -15.42 -6.16 19.43
C ASP A 16 -14.91 -7.38 18.63
N ILE A 17 -13.63 -7.36 18.21
CA ILE A 17 -12.94 -8.44 17.50
C ILE A 17 -11.62 -8.77 18.17
N GLU A 18 -11.24 -10.05 18.15
CA GLU A 18 -9.91 -10.46 18.56
C GLU A 18 -8.96 -10.34 17.38
N ILE A 19 -8.02 -9.40 17.47
CA ILE A 19 -6.99 -9.21 16.44
C ILE A 19 -5.68 -9.84 16.94
N PRO A 20 -5.14 -10.87 16.26
CA PRO A 20 -3.85 -11.45 16.62
C PRO A 20 -2.72 -10.42 16.60
N MET A 21 -1.71 -10.63 17.44
CA MET A 21 -0.54 -9.75 17.48
C MET A 21 0.24 -9.86 16.16
N GLY A 22 0.56 -8.71 15.56
CA GLY A 22 1.28 -8.66 14.28
C GLY A 22 0.42 -9.06 13.07
N GLN A 23 -0.90 -9.16 13.23
CA GLN A 23 -1.81 -9.43 12.11
C GLN A 23 -1.70 -8.33 11.05
N SER A 24 -1.43 -8.74 9.80
CA SER A 24 -1.32 -7.87 8.64
C SER A 24 -2.59 -7.03 8.43
N ARG A 25 -2.44 -5.74 8.17
CA ARG A 25 -3.53 -4.76 8.02
C ARG A 25 -3.05 -3.49 7.33
N TYR A 26 -4.01 -2.70 6.88
CA TYR A 26 -3.78 -1.30 6.53
C TYR A 26 -4.84 -0.41 7.19
N GLY A 27 -4.40 0.80 7.57
CA GLY A 27 -5.17 1.77 8.35
C GLY A 27 -5.67 1.27 9.70
N GLY A 28 -6.58 2.07 10.27
CA GLY A 28 -7.24 1.81 11.54
C GLY A 28 -6.40 2.22 12.75
N PRO A 29 -7.02 2.20 13.94
CA PRO A 29 -6.37 2.71 15.15
C PRO A 29 -5.40 1.73 15.80
N VAL A 30 -5.38 0.47 15.36
CA VAL A 30 -4.64 -0.62 16.03
C VAL A 30 -3.36 -0.93 15.28
N MET A 31 -2.24 -0.77 15.97
CA MET A 31 -0.90 -1.11 15.49
C MET A 31 -0.15 -1.91 16.55
N ASP A 32 0.71 -2.82 16.12
CA ASP A 32 1.50 -3.67 17.01
C ASP A 32 2.99 -3.34 16.80
N LEU A 33 3.56 -2.52 17.68
CA LEU A 33 4.90 -1.96 17.53
C LEU A 33 5.96 -2.72 18.32
N PRO A 34 7.23 -2.75 17.88
CA PRO A 34 8.33 -3.27 18.68
C PRO A 34 8.47 -2.55 20.02
N VAL A 35 8.99 -3.25 21.03
CA VAL A 35 9.25 -2.67 22.35
C VAL A 35 10.13 -1.43 22.23
N GLY A 36 9.72 -0.34 22.89
CA GLY A 36 10.48 0.92 22.92
C GLY A 36 10.23 1.84 21.71
N LEU A 37 9.40 1.42 20.75
CA LEU A 37 8.93 2.31 19.69
C LEU A 37 7.53 2.82 20.01
N ASP A 38 7.36 4.12 19.81
CA ASP A 38 6.08 4.81 19.86
C ASP A 38 5.65 5.23 18.46
N HIS A 39 4.37 5.57 18.34
CA HIS A 39 3.82 6.12 17.10
C HIS A 39 4.57 7.42 16.73
N PRO A 40 5.17 7.53 15.53
CA PRO A 40 5.86 8.75 15.08
C PRO A 40 4.95 9.99 15.13
N GLU A 41 5.45 11.11 15.63
CA GLU A 41 4.66 12.36 15.63
C GLU A 41 4.37 12.84 14.20
N GLY A 42 3.24 13.51 14.00
CA GLY A 42 2.82 14.06 12.71
C GLY A 42 2.24 13.05 11.71
N LEU A 43 2.72 11.82 11.70
CA LEU A 43 2.32 10.80 10.72
C LEU A 43 0.99 10.11 11.07
N ARG A 44 0.42 9.35 10.12
CA ARG A 44 -0.71 8.44 10.30
C ARG A 44 -0.26 7.01 10.03
N PHE A 45 -0.87 6.05 10.72
CA PHE A 45 -0.58 4.64 10.50
C PHE A 45 -1.22 4.17 9.20
N ALA A 46 -0.41 3.91 8.18
CA ALA A 46 -0.87 3.47 6.87
C ALA A 46 -1.04 1.95 6.81
N GLY A 47 -0.18 1.20 7.50
CA GLY A 47 -0.34 -0.25 7.60
C GLY A 47 0.80 -0.99 8.28
N GLN A 48 0.58 -2.29 8.49
CA GLN A 48 1.51 -3.21 9.12
C GLN A 48 1.38 -4.58 8.45
N PHE A 49 2.49 -5.18 8.05
CA PHE A 49 2.50 -6.42 7.27
C PHE A 49 3.52 -7.41 7.82
N ASP A 50 3.04 -8.61 8.17
CA ASP A 50 3.87 -9.72 8.62
C ASP A 50 4.50 -10.41 7.41
N LEU A 51 5.79 -10.18 7.18
CA LEU A 51 6.52 -10.69 6.03
C LEU A 51 6.58 -12.22 5.98
N ALA A 52 6.35 -12.93 7.09
CA ALA A 52 6.22 -14.39 7.06
C ALA A 52 5.01 -14.84 6.22
N GLN A 53 3.99 -14.00 6.08
CA GLN A 53 2.79 -14.28 5.28
C GLN A 53 2.98 -13.94 3.80
N PHE A 54 3.81 -12.95 3.48
CA PHE A 54 4.04 -12.47 2.10
C PHE A 54 5.23 -13.14 1.40
N SER A 55 6.32 -13.38 2.13
CA SER A 55 7.56 -13.91 1.57
C SER A 55 7.48 -15.29 0.89
N PRO A 56 6.49 -16.18 1.16
CA PRO A 56 6.28 -17.39 0.35
C PRO A 56 5.85 -17.11 -1.09
N PHE A 57 5.25 -15.94 -1.36
CA PHE A 57 4.78 -15.53 -2.69
C PHE A 57 5.82 -14.76 -3.49
N ASP A 58 6.89 -14.29 -2.83
CA ASP A 58 7.99 -13.60 -3.48
C ASP A 58 8.93 -14.57 -4.21
N LYS A 59 8.65 -14.79 -5.50
CA LYS A 59 9.45 -15.62 -6.40
C LYS A 59 10.89 -15.12 -6.57
N LYS A 60 11.16 -13.82 -6.37
CA LYS A 60 12.49 -13.20 -6.55
C LYS A 60 13.32 -13.21 -5.27
N GLY A 61 12.71 -13.49 -4.12
CA GLY A 61 13.39 -13.61 -2.83
C GLY A 61 14.01 -12.30 -2.34
N LEU A 62 13.41 -11.16 -2.70
CA LEU A 62 13.83 -9.82 -2.30
C LEU A 62 13.29 -9.44 -0.90
N LEU A 63 12.09 -9.88 -0.55
CA LEU A 63 11.49 -9.63 0.75
C LEU A 63 12.22 -10.42 1.85
N PRO A 64 12.44 -9.82 3.03
CA PRO A 64 12.81 -10.57 4.22
C PRO A 64 11.80 -11.69 4.49
N LYS A 65 12.28 -12.83 5.01
CA LYS A 65 11.43 -14.00 5.28
C LYS A 65 10.55 -13.86 6.53
N THR A 66 10.92 -12.95 7.41
CA THR A 66 10.26 -12.71 8.72
C THR A 66 10.31 -11.24 9.07
N GLY A 67 9.52 -10.89 10.09
CA GLY A 67 9.45 -9.55 10.66
C GLY A 67 8.27 -8.75 10.13
N GLN A 68 8.14 -7.54 10.66
CA GLN A 68 7.04 -6.63 10.36
C GLN A 68 7.54 -5.48 9.52
N LEU A 69 6.85 -5.15 8.43
CA LEU A 69 6.95 -3.83 7.80
C LEU A 69 5.80 -2.97 8.29
N ILE A 70 6.13 -1.81 8.85
CA ILE A 70 5.18 -0.89 9.47
C ILE A 70 5.32 0.46 8.78
N PHE A 71 4.23 0.97 8.25
CA PHE A 71 4.18 2.16 7.41
C PHE A 71 3.44 3.27 8.13
N PHE A 72 4.10 4.42 8.24
CA PHE A 72 3.50 5.66 8.68
C PHE A 72 3.64 6.71 7.58
N ALA A 73 2.61 7.50 7.33
CA ALA A 73 2.61 8.48 6.26
C ALA A 73 1.91 9.78 6.64
N ASP A 74 2.38 10.87 6.05
CA ASP A 74 1.66 12.12 5.88
C ASP A 74 1.46 12.32 4.39
N ILE A 75 0.26 11.95 3.92
CA ILE A 75 -0.07 11.94 2.49
C ILE A 75 -0.18 13.34 1.90
N LEU A 76 -0.39 14.38 2.73
CA LEU A 76 -0.49 15.75 2.24
C LEU A 76 0.86 16.33 1.83
N ASN A 77 1.94 15.74 2.34
CA ASN A 77 3.31 16.17 2.09
C ASN A 77 4.16 15.09 1.41
N ASP A 78 3.56 13.95 1.01
CA ASP A 78 4.26 12.81 0.42
C ASP A 78 5.48 12.37 1.24
N THR A 79 5.33 12.36 2.57
CA THR A 79 6.39 11.94 3.49
C THR A 79 5.92 10.81 4.40
N GLY A 80 6.87 10.11 5.00
CA GLY A 80 6.53 9.04 5.91
C GLY A 80 7.74 8.38 6.56
N LYS A 81 7.46 7.25 7.21
CA LYS A 81 8.45 6.40 7.83
C LYS A 81 8.06 4.94 7.65
N VAL A 82 8.99 4.16 7.13
CA VAL A 82 8.88 2.70 7.12
C VAL A 82 9.76 2.15 8.22
N ILE A 83 9.21 1.24 9.02
CA ILE A 83 9.94 0.53 10.07
C ILE A 83 9.94 -0.94 9.72
N TYR A 84 11.12 -1.52 9.56
CA TYR A 84 11.30 -2.96 9.55
C TYR A 84 11.70 -3.47 10.93
N ALA A 85 10.95 -4.42 11.45
CA ALA A 85 11.21 -5.03 12.76
C ALA A 85 11.31 -6.55 12.64
N ASP A 86 12.53 -7.08 12.69
CA ASP A 86 12.80 -8.51 12.69
C ASP A 86 12.71 -9.09 14.11
N VAL A 87 11.49 -9.07 14.66
CA VAL A 87 11.19 -9.61 15.98
C VAL A 87 9.96 -10.52 15.92
N PRO A 88 9.84 -11.54 16.80
CA PRO A 88 8.65 -12.38 16.84
C PRO A 88 7.39 -11.57 17.15
N ASN A 89 6.26 -11.92 16.54
CA ASN A 89 4.98 -11.23 16.78
C ASN A 89 4.62 -11.20 18.28
N SER A 90 4.95 -12.24 19.05
CA SER A 90 4.70 -12.29 20.49
C SER A 90 5.47 -11.25 21.33
N SER A 91 6.49 -10.62 20.75
CA SER A 91 7.26 -9.54 21.38
C SER A 91 6.76 -8.13 21.06
N LEU A 92 5.81 -8.01 20.11
CA LEU A 92 5.20 -6.73 19.78
C LEU A 92 4.27 -6.26 20.90
N VAL A 93 4.11 -4.95 20.98
CA VAL A 93 3.26 -4.28 21.94
C VAL A 93 2.17 -3.55 21.19
N ARG A 94 0.92 -3.92 21.46
CA ARG A 94 -0.24 -3.24 20.90
C ARG A 94 -0.31 -1.80 21.36
N ARG A 95 -0.42 -0.89 20.40
CA ARG A 95 -0.70 0.53 20.58
C ARG A 95 -2.01 0.85 19.88
N ILE A 96 -2.81 1.68 20.53
CA ILE A 96 -4.08 2.16 19.98
C ILE A 96 -3.97 3.67 19.85
N LYS A 97 -4.22 4.20 18.65
CA LYS A 97 -4.25 5.63 18.38
C LYS A 97 -5.39 5.95 17.42
N GLU A 98 -6.50 6.43 17.97
CA GLU A 98 -7.63 6.91 17.18
C GLU A 98 -7.32 8.29 16.57
N HIS A 99 -7.87 8.56 15.39
CA HIS A 99 -7.86 9.86 14.69
C HIS A 99 -9.09 9.95 13.79
N GLU A 100 -9.33 11.09 13.14
CA GLU A 100 -10.43 11.28 12.18
C GLU A 100 -9.94 11.66 10.77
N ASP A 101 -8.64 11.44 10.54
CA ASP A 101 -7.91 11.74 9.30
C ASP A 101 -7.77 10.52 8.37
N ASN A 102 -7.07 10.67 7.25
CA ASN A 102 -6.69 9.60 6.32
C ASN A 102 -6.17 8.36 7.05
N PHE A 103 -6.55 7.18 6.53
CA PHE A 103 -6.34 5.86 7.17
C PHE A 103 -7.13 5.63 8.47
N PHE A 104 -8.19 6.40 8.74
CA PHE A 104 -9.03 6.22 9.93
C PHE A 104 -9.68 4.83 9.99
N LEU A 105 -10.23 4.39 8.86
CA LEU A 105 -10.73 3.04 8.72
C LEU A 105 -9.55 2.07 8.62
N GLY A 106 -9.77 0.81 8.99
CA GLY A 106 -8.75 -0.22 8.90
C GLY A 106 -9.32 -1.51 8.34
N VAL A 107 -8.48 -2.24 7.61
CA VAL A 107 -8.80 -3.54 7.02
C VAL A 107 -7.77 -4.56 7.47
N LEU A 108 -8.23 -5.70 7.98
CA LEU A 108 -7.38 -6.85 8.24
C LEU A 108 -7.16 -7.62 6.94
N VAL A 109 -5.89 -7.90 6.63
CA VAL A 109 -5.54 -8.71 5.46
C VAL A 109 -5.73 -10.18 5.83
N ASP A 110 -6.69 -10.85 5.20
CA ASP A 110 -7.00 -12.26 5.42
C ASP A 110 -6.56 -13.17 4.25
N LYS A 111 -6.36 -12.60 3.06
CA LYS A 111 -5.98 -13.30 1.84
C LYS A 111 -4.79 -12.63 1.17
N ILE A 112 -3.82 -13.48 0.80
CA ILE A 112 -2.61 -13.09 0.09
C ILE A 112 -2.43 -14.10 -1.04
N TYR A 113 -2.11 -13.62 -2.23
CA TYR A 113 -1.83 -14.44 -3.40
C TYR A 113 -0.77 -13.75 -4.26
N ALA A 114 -0.15 -14.53 -5.14
CA ALA A 114 0.75 -14.01 -6.16
C ALA A 114 -0.02 -13.83 -7.47
N ASP A 115 0.25 -12.76 -8.18
CA ASP A 115 -0.26 -12.50 -9.52
C ASP A 115 0.83 -11.87 -10.40
N GLU A 116 0.56 -11.73 -11.69
CA GLU A 116 1.45 -11.12 -12.67
C GLU A 116 0.75 -9.96 -13.38
N GLU A 117 1.42 -8.81 -13.44
CA GLU A 117 0.96 -7.65 -14.18
C GLU A 117 1.81 -7.46 -15.44
N SER A 118 1.15 -7.18 -16.56
CA SER A 118 1.80 -6.78 -17.80
C SER A 118 1.70 -5.28 -17.98
N PHE A 119 2.73 -4.67 -18.58
CA PHE A 119 2.65 -3.26 -18.97
C PHE A 119 1.54 -3.01 -20.00
N ALA A 120 1.17 -4.03 -20.79
CA ALA A 120 0.05 -3.95 -21.72
C ALA A 120 -1.32 -3.78 -21.02
N ASP A 121 -1.43 -4.18 -19.74
CA ASP A 121 -2.66 -4.03 -18.94
C ASP A 121 -2.90 -2.56 -18.54
N ARG A 122 -1.91 -1.68 -18.75
CA ARG A 122 -2.00 -0.23 -18.52
C ARG A 122 -2.67 0.52 -19.68
N PHE A 123 -3.19 -0.21 -20.66
CA PHE A 123 -3.82 0.37 -21.84
C PHE A 123 -5.21 -0.20 -22.05
N ARG A 124 -6.14 0.67 -22.43
CA ARG A 124 -7.51 0.32 -22.79
C ARG A 124 -7.79 0.61 -24.26
N GLU A 125 -8.87 0.05 -24.77
CA GLU A 125 -9.38 0.37 -26.09
C GLU A 125 -9.89 1.83 -26.11
N ALA A 126 -9.71 2.51 -27.24
CA ALA A 126 -10.29 3.83 -27.46
C ALA A 126 -11.82 3.73 -27.54
N GLU A 127 -12.53 4.62 -26.86
CA GLU A 127 -14.01 4.58 -26.77
C GLU A 127 -14.69 5.41 -27.86
N ASP A 128 -13.99 6.40 -28.44
CA ASP A 128 -14.53 7.29 -29.47
C ASP A 128 -13.47 7.71 -30.51
N GLU A 129 -13.91 8.45 -31.54
CA GLU A 129 -13.05 8.92 -32.64
C GLU A 129 -11.95 9.88 -32.15
N TRP A 130 -12.22 10.67 -31.10
CA TRP A 130 -11.24 11.61 -30.55
C TRP A 130 -10.11 10.86 -29.83
N GLU A 131 -10.44 9.84 -29.05
CA GLU A 131 -9.46 8.97 -28.44
C GLU A 131 -8.66 8.19 -29.49
N GLN A 132 -9.30 7.71 -30.55
CA GLN A 132 -8.60 7.00 -31.64
C GLN A 132 -7.49 7.85 -32.28
N GLU A 133 -7.67 9.17 -32.40
CA GLU A 133 -6.64 10.10 -32.89
C GLU A 133 -5.43 10.21 -31.95
N HIS A 134 -5.60 9.91 -30.67
CA HIS A 134 -4.57 9.95 -29.62
C HIS A 134 -4.05 8.56 -29.22
N ALA A 135 -4.55 7.51 -29.88
CA ALA A 135 -4.15 6.15 -29.60
C ALA A 135 -2.69 5.88 -30.01
N ASN A 136 -2.06 4.95 -29.31
CA ASN A 136 -0.75 4.45 -29.70
C ASN A 136 -0.80 3.66 -31.02
N LYS A 137 0.35 3.18 -31.48
CA LYS A 137 0.46 2.40 -32.74
C LYS A 137 -0.43 1.14 -32.81
N ASP A 138 -0.88 0.64 -31.66
CA ASP A 138 -1.72 -0.55 -31.53
C ASP A 138 -3.21 -0.18 -31.35
N GLY A 139 -3.56 1.11 -31.47
CA GLY A 139 -4.93 1.60 -31.34
C GLY A 139 -5.42 1.75 -29.89
N LYS A 140 -4.51 1.72 -28.90
CA LYS A 140 -4.85 1.77 -27.48
C LYS A 140 -4.50 3.09 -26.80
N ILE A 141 -5.21 3.38 -25.71
CA ILE A 141 -5.07 4.60 -24.89
C ILE A 141 -4.48 4.24 -23.53
N TRP A 142 -3.63 5.11 -23.01
CA TRP A 142 -3.11 5.01 -21.64
C TRP A 142 -4.26 5.07 -20.63
N ASP A 143 -4.37 4.05 -19.80
CA ASP A 143 -5.32 4.02 -18.69
C ASP A 143 -4.63 4.50 -17.41
N SER A 144 -4.97 5.74 -17.03
CA SER A 144 -4.41 6.38 -15.83
C SER A 144 -4.89 5.69 -14.54
N PHE A 145 -6.00 4.95 -14.60
CA PHE A 145 -6.61 4.28 -13.45
C PHE A 145 -6.32 2.79 -13.39
N ALA A 146 -5.73 2.20 -14.44
CA ALA A 146 -5.41 0.77 -14.43
C ALA A 146 -4.65 0.39 -13.15
N GLY A 147 -5.18 -0.60 -12.41
CA GLY A 147 -4.60 -1.08 -11.15
C GLY A 147 -4.68 -0.11 -9.96
N SER A 148 -5.51 0.94 -10.00
CA SER A 148 -5.80 1.80 -8.83
C SER A 148 -6.59 1.06 -7.75
N ASP A 149 -7.37 0.06 -8.14
CA ASP A 149 -8.19 -0.78 -7.28
C ASP A 149 -7.39 -1.83 -6.49
N GLN A 150 -6.10 -2.01 -6.80
CA GLN A 150 -5.28 -3.08 -6.22
C GLN A 150 -4.47 -2.60 -5.02
N SER A 151 -4.45 -3.42 -3.96
CA SER A 151 -3.46 -3.32 -2.88
C SER A 151 -2.42 -4.41 -3.03
N LYS A 152 -1.15 -4.04 -3.13
CA LYS A 152 -0.08 -4.95 -3.57
C LYS A 152 1.29 -4.61 -3.01
N ILE A 153 2.17 -5.60 -3.04
CA ILE A 153 3.62 -5.47 -2.83
C ILE A 153 4.26 -5.94 -4.13
N PHE A 154 5.18 -5.15 -4.68
CA PHE A 154 5.68 -5.27 -6.05
C PHE A 154 4.56 -5.12 -7.11
N GLY A 155 4.92 -5.30 -8.38
CA GLY A 155 4.06 -5.00 -9.52
C GLY A 155 4.39 -3.65 -10.16
N ILE A 156 3.48 -3.13 -10.98
CA ILE A 156 3.63 -1.83 -11.64
C ILE A 156 3.11 -0.76 -10.69
N TYR A 157 3.91 0.28 -10.47
CA TYR A 157 3.52 1.45 -9.66
C TYR A 157 2.33 2.16 -10.31
N THR A 158 1.29 2.47 -9.53
CA THR A 158 0.12 3.21 -9.99
C THR A 158 0.08 4.61 -9.38
N HIS A 159 -0.12 5.62 -10.23
CA HIS A 159 -0.40 6.99 -9.84
C HIS A 159 -1.31 7.64 -10.89
N CYS A 160 -2.56 7.94 -10.54
CA CYS A 160 -3.58 8.36 -11.51
C CYS A 160 -3.32 9.73 -12.17
N GLN A 161 -2.43 10.54 -11.58
CA GLN A 161 -2.05 11.85 -12.13
C GLN A 161 -0.80 11.76 -13.04
N TYR A 162 -0.19 10.57 -13.18
CA TYR A 162 1.00 10.38 -14.00
C TYR A 162 0.65 9.80 -15.37
N GLY A 163 1.38 10.27 -16.39
CA GLY A 163 1.31 9.74 -17.73
C GLY A 163 2.11 8.44 -17.88
N GLN A 164 2.06 7.88 -19.08
CA GLN A 164 2.79 6.67 -19.44
C GLN A 164 4.30 6.84 -19.19
N GLU A 165 4.90 7.94 -19.62
CA GLU A 165 6.36 8.15 -19.56
C GLU A 165 6.87 8.12 -18.11
N GLU A 166 6.17 8.75 -17.17
CA GLU A 166 6.54 8.76 -15.76
C GLU A 166 6.43 7.35 -15.14
N ILE A 167 5.36 6.62 -15.44
CA ILE A 167 5.19 5.25 -14.93
C ILE A 167 6.23 4.30 -15.55
N GLU A 168 6.58 4.45 -16.83
CA GLU A 168 7.65 3.67 -17.47
C GLU A 168 9.00 3.91 -16.80
N GLN A 169 9.34 5.19 -16.55
CA GLN A 169 10.60 5.55 -15.89
C GLN A 169 10.74 4.89 -14.52
N ILE A 170 9.67 4.84 -13.72
CA ILE A 170 9.68 4.17 -12.42
C ILE A 170 9.74 2.65 -12.60
N THR A 171 8.85 2.09 -13.43
CA THR A 171 8.68 0.64 -13.64
C THR A 171 9.96 -0.04 -14.12
N PHE A 172 10.72 0.64 -14.99
CA PHE A 172 11.96 0.12 -15.57
C PHE A 172 13.23 0.65 -14.89
N SER A 173 13.11 1.26 -13.71
CA SER A 173 14.25 1.66 -12.88
C SER A 173 14.62 0.59 -11.84
N ASP A 174 15.55 0.93 -10.94
CA ASP A 174 15.89 0.12 -9.77
C ASP A 174 14.91 0.30 -8.59
N LYS A 175 13.87 1.14 -8.74
CA LYS A 175 12.81 1.26 -7.74
C LYS A 175 11.90 0.05 -7.74
N LEU A 176 11.40 -0.29 -6.57
CA LEU A 176 10.43 -1.35 -6.32
C LEU A 176 9.23 -0.75 -5.59
N LEU A 177 8.03 -1.17 -5.97
CA LEU A 177 6.82 -0.89 -5.20
C LEU A 177 6.84 -1.70 -3.90
N LEU A 178 7.15 -1.05 -2.78
CA LEU A 178 7.21 -1.70 -1.47
C LEU A 178 5.80 -1.92 -0.91
N LEU A 179 4.88 -0.98 -1.16
CA LEU A 179 3.48 -1.09 -0.79
C LEU A 179 2.64 -0.20 -1.71
N GLN A 180 1.50 -0.70 -2.14
CA GLN A 180 0.38 0.10 -2.64
C GLN A 180 -0.88 -0.28 -1.85
N ILE A 181 -1.61 0.73 -1.40
CA ILE A 181 -2.97 0.61 -0.90
C ILE A 181 -3.87 1.31 -1.91
N GLY A 182 -4.57 0.51 -2.70
CA GLY A 182 -5.48 0.98 -3.74
C GLY A 182 -6.83 1.42 -3.18
N GLU A 183 -7.73 1.75 -4.11
CA GLU A 183 -9.05 2.29 -3.82
C GLU A 183 -9.93 1.27 -3.10
N ASN A 184 -10.16 0.08 -3.68
CA ASN A 184 -10.90 -1.10 -3.15
C ASN A 184 -11.92 -0.88 -2.00
N GLY A 185 -12.70 0.20 -2.05
CA GLY A 185 -13.65 0.57 -0.98
C GLY A 185 -13.01 0.98 0.36
N PHE A 186 -11.71 1.33 0.36
CA PHE A 186 -10.94 1.80 1.49
C PHE A 186 -10.50 3.25 1.33
N ASN A 187 -9.72 3.53 0.29
CA ASN A 187 -9.42 4.89 -0.14
C ASN A 187 -10.50 5.25 -1.16
N ASP A 188 -11.23 6.36 -0.96
CA ASP A 188 -12.36 6.71 -1.84
C ASP A 188 -11.94 6.73 -3.32
N GLU A 189 -11.09 7.68 -3.71
CA GLU A 189 -10.59 7.86 -5.08
C GLU A 189 -9.06 8.06 -5.09
N GLY A 190 -8.36 7.40 -4.17
CA GLY A 190 -6.94 7.62 -3.97
C GLY A 190 -6.10 6.35 -3.84
N VAL A 191 -4.85 6.44 -4.29
CA VAL A 191 -3.85 5.38 -4.23
C VAL A 191 -2.67 5.87 -3.41
N PHE A 192 -2.43 5.20 -2.28
CA PHE A 192 -1.23 5.41 -1.48
C PHE A 192 -0.15 4.42 -1.91
N SER A 193 1.05 4.92 -2.20
CA SER A 193 2.16 4.08 -2.62
C SER A 193 3.45 4.43 -1.90
N VAL A 194 4.29 3.41 -1.71
CA VAL A 194 5.64 3.53 -1.15
C VAL A 194 6.61 2.82 -2.08
N LEU A 195 7.61 3.55 -2.57
CA LEU A 195 8.70 3.03 -3.39
C LEU A 195 9.97 2.87 -2.53
N ILE A 196 10.79 1.89 -2.89
CA ILE A 196 12.12 1.67 -2.29
C ILE A 196 13.12 1.29 -3.37
N ASN A 197 14.39 1.70 -3.24
CA ASN A 197 15.44 1.19 -4.13
C ASN A 197 15.69 -0.30 -3.86
N ARG A 198 15.96 -1.07 -4.92
CA ARG A 198 16.27 -2.51 -4.83
C ARG A 198 17.40 -2.81 -3.84
N GLU A 199 18.48 -2.06 -3.91
CA GLU A 199 19.64 -2.27 -3.02
C GLU A 199 19.30 -1.99 -1.56
N ASP A 200 18.51 -0.96 -1.29
CA ASP A 200 18.04 -0.62 0.05
C ASP A 200 17.18 -1.74 0.63
N LEU A 201 16.27 -2.32 -0.16
CA LEU A 201 15.48 -3.49 0.27
C LEU A 201 16.37 -4.70 0.60
N ILE A 202 17.35 -5.01 -0.26
CA ILE A 202 18.31 -6.11 -0.05
C ILE A 202 19.10 -5.89 1.25
N ASN A 203 19.55 -4.66 1.47
CA ASN A 203 20.31 -4.26 2.65
C ASN A 203 19.42 -4.04 3.89
N ARG A 204 18.10 -4.17 3.76
CA ARG A 204 17.10 -3.90 4.79
C ARG A 204 17.18 -2.47 5.34
N ASN A 205 17.57 -1.53 4.50
CA ASN A 205 17.58 -0.11 4.78
C ASN A 205 16.27 0.50 4.30
N PHE A 206 15.46 1.04 5.21
CA PHE A 206 14.15 1.61 4.89
C PHE A 206 14.10 3.13 5.06
N ASP A 207 15.25 3.77 5.27
CA ASP A 207 15.35 5.21 5.54
C ASP A 207 15.09 6.07 4.29
N ASN A 208 15.26 5.50 3.09
CA ASN A 208 15.15 6.19 1.80
C ASN A 208 13.88 5.80 1.02
N CYS A 209 12.80 5.42 1.71
CA CYS A 209 11.53 5.14 1.02
C CYS A 209 10.90 6.44 0.50
N GLU A 210 10.31 6.38 -0.69
CA GLU A 210 9.56 7.49 -1.30
C GLU A 210 8.07 7.22 -1.15
N PHE A 211 7.31 8.23 -0.77
CA PHE A 211 5.87 8.13 -0.54
C PHE A 211 5.15 8.92 -1.62
N ALA A 212 3.96 8.47 -1.99
CA ALA A 212 3.12 9.19 -2.94
C ALA A 212 1.64 8.94 -2.65
N TRP A 213 0.84 9.98 -2.83
CA TRP A 213 -0.62 9.92 -2.88
C TRP A 213 -1.13 10.43 -4.23
N GLY A 214 -1.71 9.53 -5.02
CA GLY A 214 -2.42 9.90 -6.25
C GLY A 214 -3.92 9.92 -6.00
N GLN A 215 -4.62 10.97 -6.43
CA GLN A 215 -6.09 11.08 -6.36
C GLN A 215 -6.64 11.78 -7.61
N SER A 216 -7.82 11.34 -8.07
CA SER A 216 -8.57 11.96 -9.18
C SER A 216 -9.35 13.22 -8.80
#